data_AF-A0A7C5RNA6-F1
#
_entry.id   AF-A0A7C5RNA6-F1
#
_cell.length_a   1.000
_cell.length_b   1.000
_cell.length_c   1.000
_cell.angle_alpha   90.00
_cell.angle_beta   90.00
_cell.angle_gamma   90.00
#
_symmetry.space_group_name_H-M   'P 1'
#
loop_
_entity.id
_entity.type
_entity.pdbx_description
1 polymer ?
#
loop_
_entity_poly.entity_id
_entity_poly.type
_entity_poly.pdbx_seq_one_letter_code
_entity_poly.pdbx_strand_id
1 'polypeptide(L)'
;MGVIVKKNTQDNILITDLNSAFWKVFLIILAAFLMFAGPTYLVLILINALNVNYGVSMIIGFILFLLGLSIVLFLTKRKIIS
;
A
#
# COMPACT_ATOMS: atom_id res chain seq x y z
N MET A 1 -32.62 -27.47 -37.68
CA MET A 1 -31.49 -26.54 -37.90
C MET A 1 -31.60 -25.45 -36.83
N GLY A 2 -30.82 -25.53 -35.75
CA GLY A 2 -30.88 -24.53 -34.67
C GLY A 2 -29.49 -23.94 -34.49
N VAL A 3 -29.30 -22.69 -34.94
CA VAL A 3 -28.09 -21.92 -34.66
C VAL A 3 -28.38 -21.02 -33.47
N ILE A 4 -27.67 -21.25 -32.37
CA ILE A 4 -27.67 -20.35 -31.22
C ILE A 4 -26.35 -19.59 -31.24
N VAL A 5 -26.41 -18.31 -31.64
CA VAL A 5 -25.32 -17.36 -31.43
C VAL A 5 -25.80 -16.31 -30.46
N LYS A 6 -25.27 -16.32 -29.24
CA LYS A 6 -25.22 -15.12 -28.41
C LYS A 6 -24.08 -15.22 -27.39
N LYS A 7 -22.99 -14.51 -27.66
CA LYS A 7 -22.27 -13.78 -26.61
C LYS A 7 -21.38 -12.70 -27.23
N ASN A 8 -21.96 -11.52 -27.43
CA ASN A 8 -21.16 -10.30 -27.39
C ASN A 8 -21.55 -9.60 -26.08
N THR A 9 -20.88 -9.99 -25.01
CA THR A 9 -20.80 -9.15 -23.83
C THR A 9 -19.52 -8.36 -24.05
N GLN A 10 -19.67 -7.15 -24.57
CA GLN A 10 -18.72 -6.06 -24.42
C GLN A 10 -19.03 -5.44 -23.05
N ASP A 11 -18.71 -6.18 -22.00
CA ASP A 11 -18.57 -5.66 -20.66
C ASP A 11 -17.34 -4.74 -20.70
N ASN A 12 -17.58 -3.43 -20.59
CA ASN A 12 -16.53 -2.44 -20.42
C ASN A 12 -15.61 -2.89 -19.28
N ILE A 13 -14.46 -3.47 -19.65
CA ILE A 13 -13.48 -4.06 -18.74
C ILE A 13 -12.66 -2.94 -18.08
N LEU A 14 -13.34 -2.01 -17.43
CA LEU A 14 -12.80 -1.30 -16.28
C LEU A 14 -13.21 -2.06 -15.03
N ILE A 15 -12.82 -3.33 -14.99
CA ILE A 15 -12.76 -4.06 -13.74
C ILE A 15 -11.50 -3.51 -13.07
N THR A 16 -11.64 -2.40 -12.34
CA THR A 16 -10.75 -2.05 -11.25
C THR A 16 -10.93 -3.12 -10.18
N ASP A 17 -10.40 -4.31 -10.50
CA ASP A 17 -10.30 -5.44 -9.60
C ASP A 17 -9.23 -5.06 -8.59
N LEU A 18 -9.60 -4.22 -7.64
CA LEU A 18 -8.79 -3.79 -6.49
C LEU A 18 -8.50 -4.97 -5.54
N ASN A 19 -9.01 -6.16 -5.88
CA ASN A 19 -8.69 -7.46 -5.30
C ASN A 19 -7.60 -8.22 -6.08
N SER A 20 -7.12 -7.68 -7.19
CA SER A 20 -6.07 -8.30 -7.99
C SER A 20 -4.76 -8.38 -7.19
N ALA A 21 -4.02 -9.46 -7.41
CA ALA A 21 -2.72 -9.69 -6.78
C ALA A 21 -1.77 -8.48 -6.90
N PHE A 22 -1.94 -7.65 -7.93
CA PHE A 22 -1.21 -6.40 -8.13
C PHE A 22 -1.38 -5.41 -6.97
N TRP A 23 -2.61 -5.13 -6.53
CA TRP A 23 -2.86 -4.19 -5.44
C TRP A 23 -2.21 -4.67 -4.13
N LYS A 24 -2.22 -5.99 -3.93
CA LYS A 24 -1.60 -6.62 -2.78
C LYS A 24 -0.07 -6.51 -2.80
N VAL A 25 0.56 -6.75 -3.95
CA VAL A 25 2.01 -6.60 -4.14
C VAL A 25 2.42 -5.14 -3.96
N PHE A 26 1.69 -4.20 -4.57
CA PHE A 26 1.93 -2.77 -4.42
C PHE A 26 1.90 -2.33 -2.94
N LEU A 27 0.89 -2.76 -2.20
CA LEU A 27 0.75 -2.44 -0.78
C LEU A 27 1.85 -3.09 0.09
N ILE A 28 2.32 -4.30 -0.26
CA ILE A 28 3.48 -4.93 0.41
C ILE A 28 4.75 -4.09 0.17
N ILE A 29 4.98 -3.65 -1.06
CA ILE A 29 6.16 -2.85 -1.42
C ILE A 29 6.09 -1.50 -0.71
N LEU A 30 4.93 -0.85 -0.72
CA LEU A 30 4.70 0.41 -0.03
C LEU A 30 4.90 0.27 1.48
N ALA A 31 4.44 -0.83 2.07
CA ALA A 31 4.64 -1.13 3.48
C ALA A 31 6.13 -1.27 3.84
N ALA A 32 6.87 -2.04 3.04
CA ALA A 32 8.31 -2.19 3.20
C ALA A 32 9.00 -0.82 3.06
N PHE A 33 8.59 -0.03 2.07
CA PHE A 33 9.12 1.32 1.89
C PHE A 33 8.85 2.21 3.11
N LEU A 34 7.65 2.21 3.67
CA LEU A 34 7.34 2.98 4.88
C LEU A 34 8.11 2.49 6.12
N MET A 35 8.25 1.16 6.29
CA MET A 35 9.00 0.59 7.42
C MET A 35 10.49 0.93 7.37
N PHE A 36 11.10 0.88 6.19
CA PHE A 36 12.53 1.17 6.04
C PHE A 36 12.81 2.66 5.89
N ALA A 37 12.02 3.41 5.12
CA ALA A 37 12.23 4.83 4.87
C ALA A 37 11.83 5.74 6.04
N GLY A 38 10.89 5.32 6.89
CA GLY A 38 10.44 6.12 8.04
C GLY A 38 11.58 6.43 9.02
N PRO A 39 12.22 5.42 9.64
CA PRO A 39 13.24 5.66 10.66
C PRO A 39 14.59 6.14 10.10
N THR A 40 14.89 5.85 8.83
CA THR A 40 16.20 6.14 8.25
C THR A 40 16.18 7.39 7.37
N TYR A 41 15.39 7.39 6.30
CA TYR A 41 15.39 8.44 5.29
C TYR A 41 14.61 9.69 5.70
N LEU A 42 13.41 9.54 6.27
CA LEU A 42 12.64 10.71 6.72
C LEU A 42 13.31 11.41 7.89
N VAL A 43 13.91 10.67 8.81
CA VAL A 43 14.64 11.26 9.94
C VAL A 43 15.81 12.11 9.42
N LEU A 44 16.55 11.60 8.43
CA LEU A 44 17.64 12.33 7.76
C LEU A 44 17.14 13.58 7.04
N ILE A 45 16.04 13.49 6.29
CA ILE A 45 15.49 14.63 5.55
C ILE A 45 15.00 15.71 6.52
N LEU A 46 14.30 15.35 7.60
CA LEU A 46 13.82 16.34 8.56
C LEU A 46 14.97 17.05 9.27
N ILE A 47 16.01 16.32 9.66
CA ILE A 47 17.17 16.91 10.33
C ILE A 47 17.95 17.80 9.36
N ASN A 48 18.23 17.33 8.14
CA ASN A 48 19.08 18.08 7.20
C ASN A 48 18.34 19.20 6.45
N ALA A 49 17.09 18.98 6.04
CA ALA A 49 16.34 19.96 5.25
C ALA A 49 15.57 20.96 6.11
N LEU A 50 15.14 20.54 7.31
CA LEU A 50 14.22 21.32 8.13
C LEU A 50 14.80 21.66 9.51
N ASN A 51 16.02 21.19 9.82
CA ASN A 51 16.75 21.44 11.07
C ASN A 51 15.90 21.15 12.33
N VAL A 52 15.01 20.15 12.23
CA VAL A 52 14.11 19.81 13.34
C VAL A 52 14.87 18.99 14.37
N ASN A 53 14.59 19.23 15.64
CA ASN A 53 15.20 18.51 16.76
C ASN A 53 15.11 16.98 16.56
N TYR A 54 16.20 16.27 16.84
CA TYR A 54 16.33 14.83 16.62
C TYR A 54 15.17 14.04 17.22
N GLY A 55 14.71 14.43 18.42
CA GLY A 55 13.57 13.79 19.08
C GLY A 55 12.26 13.89 18.28
N VAL A 56 11.98 15.05 17.68
CA VAL A 56 10.78 15.25 16.84
C VAL A 56 10.89 14.46 15.54
N SER A 57 12.07 14.48 14.93
CA SER A 57 12.36 13.72 13.71
C SER A 57 12.17 12.22 13.92
N MET A 58 12.65 11.70 15.04
CA MET A 58 12.52 10.29 15.41
C MET A 58 11.08 9.88 15.70
N ILE A 59 10.29 10.74 16.36
CA ILE A 59 8.84 10.52 16.56
C ILE A 59 8.12 10.42 15.20
N ILE A 60 8.44 11.31 14.26
CA ILE A 60 7.82 11.33 12.93
C ILE A 60 8.20 10.09 12.12
N GLY A 61 9.46 9.66 12.17
CA GLY A 61 9.91 8.41 11.58
C GLY A 61 9.18 7.19 12.17
N PHE A 62 8.93 7.20 13.49
CA PHE A 62 8.21 6.13 14.18
C PHE A 62 6.72 6.11 13.82
N ILE A 63 6.07 7.27 13.69
CA ILE A 63 4.68 7.37 13.22
C ILE A 63 4.55 6.79 11.80
N LEU A 64 5.51 7.07 10.92
CA LEU A 64 5.54 6.48 9.58
C LEU A 64 5.70 4.96 9.60
N PHE A 65 6.53 4.46 10.52
CA PHE A 65 6.69 3.02 10.75
C PHE A 65 5.37 2.38 11.19
N LEU A 66 4.64 3.00 12.13
CA LEU A 66 3.31 2.53 12.54
C LEU A 66 2.30 2.55 11.38
N LEU A 67 2.34 3.56 10.51
CA LEU A 67 1.53 3.63 9.31
C LEU A 67 1.83 2.46 8.35
N GLY A 68 3.12 2.14 8.14
CA GLY A 68 3.54 0.99 7.35
C GLY A 68 3.03 -0.32 7.95
N LEU A 69 3.17 -0.50 9.27
CA LEU A 69 2.66 -1.68 9.97
C LEU A 69 1.13 -1.79 9.90
N SER A 70 0.41 -0.67 10.03
CA SER A 70 -1.04 -0.62 9.93
C SER A 70 -1.52 -1.05 8.54
N ILE A 71 -0.80 -0.67 7.47
CA ILE A 71 -1.08 -1.15 6.11
C ILE A 71 -0.92 -2.67 6.03
N VAL A 72 0.18 -3.25 6.53
CA VAL A 72 0.41 -4.71 6.50
C VAL A 72 -0.69 -5.45 7.26
N LEU A 73 -1.05 -4.93 8.44
CA LEU A 73 -2.11 -5.48 9.26
C LEU A 73 -3.47 -5.36 8.57
N PHE A 74 -3.75 -4.25 7.88
CA PHE A 74 -4.98 -4.09 7.10
C PHE A 74 -5.07 -5.11 5.96
N LEU A 75 -3.97 -5.33 5.24
CA LEU A 75 -3.91 -6.35 4.18
C LEU A 75 -4.07 -7.76 4.75
N THR A 76 -3.50 -8.01 5.91
CA THR A 76 -3.60 -9.31 6.59
C THR A 76 -5.01 -9.55 7.10
N LYS A 77 -5.65 -8.53 7.70
CA LYS A 77 -7.03 -8.57 8.20
C LYS A 77 -8.07 -8.67 7.09
N ARG A 78 -7.80 -8.16 5.88
CA ARG A 78 -8.65 -8.42 4.71
C ARG A 78 -8.49 -9.85 4.13
N LYS A 79 -7.52 -10.65 4.61
CA LYS A 79 -7.23 -12.00 4.09
C LYS A 79 -7.75 -13.15 4.98
N ILE A 80 -8.72 -12.89 5.83
CA ILE A 80 -9.51 -13.82 6.65
C ILE A 80 -10.96 -13.35 6.44
N ILE A 81 -11.88 -13.98 5.70
CA ILE A 81 -12.08 -15.33 5.22
C ILE A 81 -12.81 -15.17 3.87
N SER A 82 -12.38 -15.88 2.82
CA SER A 82 -13.32 -16.22 1.72
C SER A 82 -13.98 -17.53 2.08
#